data_AF-A0A933KBU0-F1
#
_entry.id   AF-A0A933KBU0-F1
#
_cell.length_a   1.000
_cell.length_b   1.000
_cell.length_c   1.000
_cell.angle_alpha   90.00
_cell.angle_beta   90.00
_cell.angle_gamma   90.00
#
_symmetry.space_group_name_H-M   'P 1'
#
loop_
_entity.id
_entity.type
_entity.pdbx_description
1 polymer ?
#
loop_
_entity_poly.entity_id
_entity_poly.type
_entity_poly.pdbx_seq_one_letter_code
_entity_poly.pdbx_strand_id
1 'polypeptide(L)'
;MHRIRTLRHRAGSGGRRCRVALSIIEVLVAVAVLSAVGLPVIYMASRSVETLRLDRTRVAAEEICHGTIERFGRGQDNLQAYLTPLATDPRTLEARNLWERIPEVYSEMGCSRIPEMVEKNGLSMKICRRPGTVPGLDILSCEVSWTRDRQSVRKRDSVTYVRFILNEHVH
;
A
#
# COMPACT_ATOMS: atom_id res chain seq x y z
N MET A 1 -47.15 86.03 4.35
CA MET A 1 -47.54 85.13 5.46
C MET A 1 -47.56 83.69 4.95
N HIS A 2 -46.60 82.84 5.33
CA HIS A 2 -46.85 81.42 5.60
C HIS A 2 -45.61 80.76 6.26
N ARG A 3 -45.91 79.94 7.27
CA ARG A 3 -45.06 79.40 8.34
C ARG A 3 -43.89 78.52 7.86
N ILE A 4 -42.72 78.79 8.42
CA ILE A 4 -41.58 77.86 8.51
C ILE A 4 -41.93 76.78 9.56
N ARG A 5 -41.92 75.51 9.15
CA ARG A 5 -41.92 74.36 10.08
C ARG A 5 -40.52 73.75 10.09
N THR A 6 -39.86 73.89 11.23
CA THR A 6 -38.59 73.23 11.57
C THR A 6 -38.83 71.74 11.86
N LEU A 7 -38.26 70.86 11.02
CA LEU A 7 -38.20 69.42 11.28
C LEU A 7 -36.95 69.13 12.13
N ARG A 8 -37.15 68.83 13.42
CA ARG A 8 -36.18 68.18 14.29
C ARG A 8 -36.04 66.71 13.86
N HIS A 9 -34.96 66.36 13.18
CA HIS A 9 -34.49 64.98 13.17
C HIS A 9 -33.73 64.71 14.48
N ARG A 10 -34.37 63.98 15.39
CA ARG A 10 -33.68 63.33 16.51
C ARG A 10 -32.79 62.23 15.94
N ALA A 11 -31.49 62.35 16.19
CA ALA A 11 -30.55 61.25 16.16
C ALA A 11 -31.00 60.20 17.20
N GLY A 12 -31.53 59.09 16.72
CA GLY A 12 -31.75 57.88 17.50
C GLY A 12 -30.56 56.95 17.31
N SER A 13 -29.56 57.09 18.17
CA SER A 13 -28.54 56.08 18.40
C SER A 13 -29.21 54.81 18.94
N GLY A 14 -28.93 53.67 18.30
CA GLY A 14 -29.51 52.39 18.70
C GLY A 14 -28.71 51.23 18.12
N GLY A 15 -27.39 51.29 18.28
CA GLY A 15 -26.50 50.20 17.93
C GLY A 15 -26.85 48.93 18.71
N ARG A 16 -27.09 47.84 17.98
CA ARG A 16 -26.81 46.48 18.47
C ARG A 16 -25.82 45.85 17.52
N ARG A 17 -24.56 46.28 17.64
CA ARG A 17 -23.46 45.37 17.32
C ARG A 17 -23.48 44.30 18.40
N CYS A 18 -24.07 43.15 18.09
CA CYS A 18 -23.87 41.93 18.86
C CYS A 18 -22.38 41.59 18.80
N ARG A 19 -21.58 42.21 19.70
CA ARG A 19 -20.26 41.70 20.05
C ARG A 19 -20.52 40.44 20.87
N VAL A 20 -20.39 39.29 20.23
CA VAL A 20 -20.22 38.02 20.94
C VAL A 20 -18.85 38.11 21.61
N ALA A 21 -18.82 38.62 22.85
CA ALA A 21 -17.66 38.52 23.70
C ALA A 21 -17.65 37.08 24.24
N LEU A 22 -17.09 36.16 23.45
CA LEU A 22 -16.78 34.82 23.95
C LEU A 22 -15.82 34.97 25.12
N SER A 23 -16.18 34.38 26.25
CA SER A 23 -15.32 34.35 27.42
C SER A 23 -14.10 33.47 27.11
N ILE A 24 -12.91 33.82 27.64
CA ILE A 24 -11.69 33.00 27.48
C ILE A 24 -11.94 31.55 27.92
N ILE A 25 -12.81 31.37 28.93
CA ILE A 25 -13.21 30.05 29.43
C ILE A 25 -14.00 29.27 28.39
N GLU A 26 -14.90 29.92 27.65
CA GLU A 26 -15.70 29.26 26.59
C GLU A 26 -14.82 28.82 25.41
N VAL A 27 -13.83 29.63 25.05
CA VAL A 27 -12.85 29.28 24.01
C VAL A 27 -12.00 28.09 24.45
N LEU A 28 -11.53 28.07 25.71
CA LEU A 28 -10.73 26.96 26.25
C LEU A 28 -11.54 25.66 26.32
N VAL A 29 -12.80 25.72 26.77
CA VAL A 29 -13.69 24.55 26.80
C VAL A 29 -13.97 24.04 25.38
N ALA A 30 -14.24 24.92 24.43
CA ALA A 30 -14.46 24.52 23.04
C ALA A 30 -13.23 23.83 22.43
N VAL A 31 -12.02 24.35 22.68
CA VAL A 31 -10.77 23.71 22.24
C VAL A 31 -10.55 22.37 22.92
N ALA A 32 -10.80 22.26 24.23
CA ALA A 32 -10.67 21.00 24.97
C ALA A 32 -11.65 19.93 24.45
N VAL A 33 -12.91 20.30 24.17
CA VAL A 33 -13.90 19.38 23.59
C VAL A 33 -13.52 18.99 22.15
N LEU A 34 -13.11 19.95 21.32
CA LEU A 34 -12.67 19.67 19.94
C LEU A 34 -11.43 18.78 19.89
N SER A 35 -10.48 18.96 20.80
CA SER A 35 -9.29 18.11 20.88
C SER A 35 -9.60 16.73 21.46
N ALA A 36 -10.46 16.65 22.50
CA ALA A 36 -10.88 15.39 23.10
C ALA A 36 -11.67 14.50 22.14
N VAL A 37 -12.46 15.08 21.23
CA VAL A 37 -13.26 14.31 20.26
C VAL A 37 -12.54 14.19 18.91
N GLY A 38 -11.83 15.23 18.48
CA GLY A 38 -11.16 15.27 17.18
C GLY A 38 -9.93 14.37 17.10
N LEU A 39 -9.09 14.32 18.15
CA LEU A 39 -7.88 13.48 18.14
C LEU A 39 -8.20 11.98 18.05
N PRO A 40 -9.17 11.42 18.81
CA PRO A 40 -9.56 10.02 18.64
C PRO A 40 -10.14 9.71 17.26
N VAL A 41 -10.92 10.61 16.66
CA VAL A 41 -11.48 10.40 15.31
C VAL A 41 -10.38 10.39 14.25
N ILE A 42 -9.43 11.32 14.32
CA ILE A 42 -8.26 11.35 13.43
C ILE A 42 -7.40 10.09 13.64
N TYR A 43 -7.25 9.64 14.88
CA TYR A 43 -6.53 8.42 15.21
C TYR A 43 -7.20 7.15 14.66
N MET A 44 -8.52 7.02 14.81
CA MET A 44 -9.31 5.93 14.24
C MET A 44 -9.27 5.96 12.71
N ALA A 45 -9.42 7.13 12.09
CA ALA A 45 -9.37 7.30 10.64
C ALA A 45 -7.99 6.91 10.08
N SER A 46 -6.90 7.38 10.70
CA SER A 46 -5.54 7.01 10.29
C SER A 46 -5.26 5.51 10.43
N ARG A 47 -5.73 4.86 11.51
CA ARG A 47 -5.66 3.39 11.63
C ARG A 47 -6.47 2.66 10.56
N SER A 48 -7.66 3.15 10.21
CA SER A 48 -8.51 2.53 9.19
C SER A 48 -7.91 2.63 7.78
N VAL A 49 -7.29 3.78 7.45
CA VAL A 49 -6.61 3.97 6.16
C VAL A 49 -5.35 3.09 6.08
N GLU A 50 -4.61 2.98 7.17
CA GLU A 50 -3.40 2.16 7.23
C GLU A 50 -3.72 0.67 7.06
N THR A 51 -4.79 0.18 7.72
CA THR A 51 -5.25 -1.21 7.54
C THR A 51 -5.70 -1.50 6.11
N LEU A 52 -6.54 -0.63 5.53
CA LEU A 52 -6.96 -0.76 4.13
C LEU A 52 -5.79 -0.71 3.14
N ARG A 53 -4.77 0.13 3.40
CA ARG A 53 -3.58 0.20 2.57
C ARG A 53 -2.84 -1.13 2.57
N LEU A 54 -2.68 -1.75 3.73
CA LEU A 54 -1.92 -2.98 3.88
C LEU A 54 -2.65 -4.20 3.34
N ASP A 55 -3.98 -4.23 3.47
CA ASP A 55 -4.77 -5.26 2.81
C ASP A 55 -4.63 -5.16 1.29
N ARG A 56 -4.60 -3.93 0.73
CA ARG A 56 -4.31 -3.74 -0.71
C ARG A 56 -2.88 -4.17 -1.08
N THR A 57 -1.87 -3.85 -0.28
CA THR A 57 -0.49 -4.30 -0.52
C THR A 57 -0.38 -5.82 -0.46
N ARG A 58 -1.11 -6.46 0.45
CA ARG A 58 -1.16 -7.91 0.55
C ARG A 58 -1.85 -8.55 -0.65
N VAL A 59 -3.03 -8.07 -1.04
CA VAL A 59 -3.75 -8.57 -2.22
C VAL A 59 -2.90 -8.43 -3.48
N ALA A 60 -2.22 -7.29 -3.62
CA ALA A 60 -1.24 -7.05 -4.67
C ALA A 60 -0.10 -8.10 -4.67
N ALA A 61 0.49 -8.34 -3.51
CA ALA A 61 1.55 -9.32 -3.35
C ALA A 61 1.07 -10.74 -3.67
N GLU A 62 -0.15 -11.10 -3.28
CA GLU A 62 -0.79 -12.38 -3.60
C GLU A 62 -1.01 -12.53 -5.11
N GLU A 63 -1.54 -11.51 -5.78
CA GLU A 63 -1.77 -11.52 -7.23
C GLU A 63 -0.45 -11.68 -8.01
N ILE A 64 0.58 -10.91 -7.65
CA ILE A 64 1.92 -11.01 -8.25
C ILE A 64 2.50 -12.40 -8.05
N CYS A 65 2.44 -12.92 -6.82
CA CYS A 65 3.03 -14.19 -6.46
C CYS A 65 2.33 -15.35 -7.19
N HIS A 66 0.99 -15.34 -7.21
CA HIS A 66 0.17 -16.32 -7.90
C HIS A 66 0.38 -16.26 -9.42
N GLY A 67 0.29 -15.08 -10.04
CA GLY A 67 0.48 -14.90 -11.48
C GLY A 67 1.88 -15.29 -11.95
N THR A 68 2.89 -15.08 -11.12
CA THR A 68 4.27 -15.53 -11.38
C THR A 68 4.36 -17.05 -11.35
N ILE A 69 3.85 -17.69 -10.28
CA ILE A 69 3.92 -19.14 -10.11
C ILE A 69 3.16 -19.89 -11.20
N GLU A 70 1.99 -19.40 -11.59
CA GLU A 70 1.20 -20.00 -12.66
C GLU A 70 1.94 -19.97 -14.00
N ARG A 71 2.62 -18.87 -14.33
CA ARG A 71 3.34 -18.76 -15.61
C ARG A 71 4.64 -19.54 -15.63
N PHE A 72 5.47 -19.40 -14.60
CA PHE A 72 6.72 -20.14 -14.49
C PHE A 72 6.48 -21.66 -14.36
N GLY A 73 5.40 -22.05 -13.68
CA GLY A 73 5.01 -23.45 -13.50
C GLY A 73 4.37 -24.11 -14.72
N ARG A 74 3.96 -23.34 -15.74
CA ARG A 74 3.47 -23.86 -17.03
C ARG A 74 4.57 -24.13 -18.05
N GLY A 75 5.83 -23.85 -17.71
CA GLY A 75 6.95 -24.13 -18.61
C GLY A 75 6.93 -23.27 -19.88
N GLN A 76 6.44 -22.03 -19.83
CA GLN A 76 6.77 -21.08 -20.90
C GLN A 76 8.29 -20.86 -20.83
N ASP A 77 9.03 -21.47 -21.76
CA ASP A 77 10.48 -21.65 -21.75
C ASP A 77 11.28 -20.35 -21.51
N ASN A 78 10.72 -19.20 -21.89
CA ASN A 78 11.38 -17.91 -21.73
C ASN A 78 11.53 -17.48 -20.26
N LEU A 79 10.57 -17.82 -19.39
CA LEU A 79 10.56 -17.30 -18.03
C LEU A 79 11.55 -18.03 -17.11
N GLN A 80 11.72 -19.34 -17.29
CA GLN A 80 12.69 -20.11 -16.51
C GLN A 80 14.14 -19.78 -16.86
N ALA A 81 14.40 -19.28 -18.09
CA ALA A 81 15.73 -18.82 -18.50
C ALA A 81 16.27 -17.66 -17.65
N TYR A 82 15.39 -16.93 -16.95
CA TYR A 82 15.78 -15.84 -16.07
C TYR A 82 16.19 -16.28 -14.67
N LEU A 83 16.04 -17.56 -14.33
CA LEU A 83 16.51 -18.09 -13.06
C LEU A 83 18.00 -18.38 -13.13
N THR A 84 18.76 -17.88 -12.16
CA THR A 84 20.21 -18.05 -12.09
C THR A 84 20.59 -19.05 -11.00
N PRO A 85 21.58 -19.94 -11.23
CA PRO A 85 22.05 -20.85 -10.19
C PRO A 85 22.54 -20.09 -8.95
N LEU A 86 22.14 -20.57 -7.77
CA LEU A 86 22.59 -19.99 -6.51
C LEU A 86 24.04 -20.39 -6.24
N ALA A 87 24.87 -19.45 -5.79
CA ALA A 87 26.30 -19.71 -5.55
C ALA A 87 26.55 -20.80 -4.50
N THR A 88 25.66 -20.93 -3.51
CA THR A 88 25.78 -21.92 -2.42
C THR A 88 25.23 -23.30 -2.80
N ASP A 89 24.30 -23.36 -3.75
CA ASP A 89 23.72 -24.61 -4.25
C ASP A 89 23.34 -24.43 -5.74
N PRO A 90 24.17 -24.92 -6.67
CA PRO A 90 23.93 -24.71 -8.10
C PRO A 90 22.71 -25.48 -8.63
N ARG A 91 22.14 -26.41 -7.86
CA ARG A 91 20.88 -27.09 -8.21
C ARG A 91 19.66 -26.22 -7.92
N THR A 92 19.82 -25.24 -7.04
CA THR A 92 18.80 -24.25 -6.74
C THR A 92 18.97 -23.06 -7.69
N LEU A 93 17.93 -22.74 -8.45
CA LEU A 93 17.88 -21.56 -9.30
C LEU A 93 17.07 -20.47 -8.61
N GLU A 94 17.59 -19.25 -8.59
CA GLU A 94 16.99 -18.10 -7.94
C GLU A 94 16.95 -16.90 -8.89
N ALA A 95 15.89 -16.12 -8.78
CA ALA A 95 15.84 -14.77 -9.30
C ALA A 95 15.20 -13.81 -8.29
N ARG A 96 15.65 -12.55 -8.31
CA ARG A 96 15.11 -11.48 -7.47
C ARG A 96 14.69 -10.31 -8.31
N ASN A 97 13.52 -9.75 -7.98
CA ASN A 97 12.96 -8.57 -8.62
C ASN A 97 13.14 -8.61 -10.15
N LEU A 98 12.75 -9.72 -10.80
CA LEU A 98 12.96 -9.90 -12.25
C LEU A 98 12.41 -8.73 -13.07
N TRP A 99 11.35 -8.13 -12.58
CA TRP A 99 10.69 -6.96 -13.13
C TRP A 99 11.57 -5.68 -13.16
N GLU A 100 12.65 -5.60 -12.38
CA GLU A 100 13.63 -4.51 -12.46
C GLU A 100 14.63 -4.73 -13.61
N ARG A 101 14.86 -6.00 -13.96
CA ARG A 101 15.87 -6.40 -14.94
C ARG A 101 15.29 -6.60 -16.34
N ILE A 102 14.00 -6.93 -16.41
CA ILE A 102 13.33 -7.33 -17.65
C ILE A 102 11.94 -6.67 -17.67
N PRO A 103 11.78 -5.52 -18.35
CA PRO A 103 10.49 -4.85 -18.48
C PRO A 103 9.41 -5.72 -19.13
N GLU A 104 9.81 -6.65 -20.00
CA GLU A 104 8.93 -7.61 -20.67
C GLU A 104 8.30 -8.59 -19.68
N VAL A 105 8.91 -8.82 -18.51
CA VAL A 105 8.29 -9.63 -17.46
C VAL A 105 6.98 -8.98 -16.98
N TYR A 106 6.81 -7.65 -17.05
CA TYR A 106 5.53 -7.02 -16.72
C TYR A 106 4.42 -7.33 -17.72
N SER A 107 4.73 -7.29 -19.03
CA SER A 107 3.77 -7.61 -20.08
C SER A 107 3.46 -9.10 -20.06
N GLU A 108 4.48 -9.93 -19.86
CA GLU A 108 4.32 -11.37 -19.73
C GLU A 108 3.53 -11.72 -18.48
N MET A 109 3.75 -11.05 -17.33
CA MET A 109 2.95 -11.20 -16.11
C MET A 109 1.51 -10.66 -16.25
N GLY A 110 1.16 -9.99 -17.35
CA GLY A 110 -0.20 -9.53 -17.66
C GLY A 110 -0.76 -8.54 -16.65
N CYS A 111 0.09 -7.88 -15.87
CA CYS A 111 -0.32 -6.92 -14.86
C CYS A 111 0.46 -5.63 -15.07
N SER A 112 -0.13 -4.73 -15.84
CA SER A 112 0.46 -3.44 -16.23
C SER A 112 0.69 -2.47 -15.06
N ARG A 113 0.12 -2.77 -13.88
CA ARG A 113 0.21 -1.92 -12.68
C ARG A 113 1.31 -2.31 -11.70
N ILE A 114 2.01 -3.43 -11.91
CA ILE A 114 3.07 -3.89 -11.01
C ILE A 114 4.18 -2.83 -10.82
N PRO A 115 4.67 -2.09 -11.84
CA PRO A 115 5.71 -1.07 -11.61
C PRO A 115 5.29 -0.01 -10.59
N GLU A 116 4.08 0.55 -10.74
CA GLU A 116 3.51 1.53 -9.81
C GLU A 116 3.34 0.93 -8.40
N MET A 117 2.90 -0.33 -8.32
CA MET A 117 2.65 -1.02 -7.06
C MET A 117 3.94 -1.38 -6.32
N VAL A 118 5.00 -1.76 -7.05
CA VAL A 118 6.35 -2.01 -6.52
C VAL A 118 6.92 -0.72 -5.95
N GLU A 119 6.91 0.37 -6.72
CA GLU A 119 7.45 1.67 -6.31
C GLU A 119 6.71 2.22 -5.08
N LYS A 120 5.38 2.19 -5.08
CA LYS A 120 4.54 2.76 -4.02
C LYS A 120 4.59 2.01 -2.70
N ASN A 121 4.84 0.69 -2.74
CA ASN A 121 4.77 -0.17 -1.56
C ASN A 121 6.11 -0.81 -1.18
N GLY A 122 7.19 -0.56 -1.94
CA GLY A 122 8.50 -1.17 -1.70
C GLY A 122 8.45 -2.68 -1.74
N LEU A 123 7.75 -3.25 -2.73
CA LEU A 123 7.65 -4.70 -2.90
C LEU A 123 8.99 -5.25 -3.40
N SER A 124 9.37 -6.42 -2.88
CA SER A 124 10.49 -7.22 -3.41
C SER A 124 10.04 -8.65 -3.60
N MET A 125 10.38 -9.23 -4.76
CA MET A 125 10.11 -10.62 -5.08
C MET A 125 11.37 -11.46 -5.12
N LYS A 126 11.21 -12.70 -4.69
CA LYS A 126 12.15 -13.79 -4.87
C LYS A 126 11.42 -14.96 -5.51
N ILE A 127 11.96 -15.48 -6.60
CA ILE A 127 11.53 -16.74 -7.23
C ILE A 127 12.64 -17.75 -7.02
N CYS A 128 12.28 -18.97 -6.63
CA CYS A 128 13.23 -20.04 -6.37
C CYS A 128 12.71 -21.35 -6.96
N ARG A 129 13.51 -22.01 -7.79
CA ARG A 129 13.30 -23.38 -8.23
C ARG A 129 14.35 -24.24 -7.56
N ARG A 130 13.91 -25.27 -6.82
CA ARG A 130 14.80 -26.21 -6.15
C ARG A 130 14.41 -27.64 -6.48
N PRO A 131 15.37 -28.57 -6.53
CA PRO A 131 15.05 -29.99 -6.66
C PRO A 131 14.18 -30.43 -5.47
N GLY A 132 13.12 -31.17 -5.76
CA GLY A 132 12.32 -31.83 -4.75
C GLY A 132 13.05 -33.06 -4.18
N THR A 133 12.44 -33.68 -3.18
CA THR A 133 12.94 -34.95 -2.62
C THR A 133 12.67 -36.14 -3.53
N VAL A 134 11.70 -36.03 -4.44
CA VAL A 134 11.33 -37.05 -5.42
C VAL A 134 12.06 -36.76 -6.73
N PRO A 135 12.76 -37.74 -7.34
CA PRO A 135 13.39 -37.56 -8.65
C PRO A 135 12.39 -37.10 -9.71
N GLY A 136 12.77 -36.12 -10.52
CA GLY A 136 11.91 -35.55 -11.56
C GLY A 136 10.85 -34.57 -11.04
N LEU A 137 10.78 -34.32 -9.74
CA LEU A 137 9.90 -33.31 -9.15
C LEU A 137 10.74 -32.14 -8.64
N ASP A 138 10.45 -30.94 -9.14
CA ASP A 138 10.99 -29.70 -8.63
C ASP A 138 9.94 -28.90 -7.87
N ILE A 139 10.42 -28.04 -6.98
CA ILE A 139 9.59 -27.11 -6.22
C ILE A 139 9.92 -25.72 -6.70
N LEU A 140 8.91 -25.04 -7.26
CA LEU A 140 8.95 -23.63 -7.57
C LEU A 140 8.26 -22.86 -6.45
N SER A 141 8.93 -21.87 -5.89
CA SER A 141 8.36 -20.93 -4.94
C SER A 141 8.53 -19.50 -5.41
N CYS A 142 7.56 -18.67 -5.05
CA CYS A 142 7.61 -17.23 -5.21
C CYS A 142 7.31 -16.64 -3.84
N GLU A 143 8.09 -15.65 -3.45
CA GLU A 143 7.88 -14.86 -2.25
C GLU A 143 7.84 -13.40 -2.66
N VAL A 144 6.79 -12.68 -2.27
CA VAL A 144 6.71 -11.23 -2.39
C VAL A 144 6.68 -10.66 -0.97
N SER A 145 7.60 -9.75 -0.69
CA SER A 145 7.82 -9.17 0.63
C SER A 145 7.80 -7.65 0.57
N TRP A 146 7.37 -7.02 1.66
CA TRP A 146 7.34 -5.56 1.79
C TRP A 146 7.62 -5.15 3.23
N THR A 147 8.06 -3.91 3.42
CA THR A 147 8.31 -3.37 4.75
C THR A 147 7.09 -2.59 5.21
N ARG A 148 6.56 -2.95 6.37
CA ARG A 148 5.51 -2.20 7.05
C ARG A 148 6.17 -1.27 8.07
N ASP A 149 6.07 0.03 7.84
CA ASP A 149 6.56 1.04 8.78
C ASP A 149 5.51 1.28 9.87
N ARG A 150 5.58 0.52 10.97
CA ARG A 150 4.77 0.79 12.17
C ARG A 150 5.61 1.57 13.16
N GLN A 151 5.61 2.90 13.07
CA GLN A 151 6.03 3.96 14.05
C GLN A 151 7.22 3.73 15.03
N SER A 152 7.89 2.58 15.03
CA SER A 152 8.97 2.17 15.94
C SER A 152 9.58 0.81 15.56
N VAL A 153 8.89 -0.04 14.79
CA VAL A 153 9.40 -1.36 14.36
C VAL A 153 9.16 -1.55 12.87
N ARG A 154 10.25 -1.60 12.09
CA ARG A 154 10.21 -2.08 10.71
C ARG A 154 9.96 -3.58 10.73
N LYS A 155 8.74 -3.99 10.39
CA LYS A 155 8.40 -5.39 10.22
C LYS A 155 8.35 -5.72 8.73
N ARG A 156 9.05 -6.76 8.32
CA ARG A 156 8.94 -7.32 6.97
C ARG A 156 7.78 -8.30 6.95
N ASP A 157 6.78 -8.01 6.14
CA ASP A 157 5.67 -8.92 5.86
C ASP A 157 5.94 -9.58 4.48
N SER A 158 5.43 -10.79 4.28
CA SER A 158 5.57 -11.51 3.02
C SER A 158 4.39 -12.42 2.72
N VAL A 159 4.24 -12.72 1.43
CA VAL A 159 3.34 -13.73 0.88
C VAL A 159 4.20 -14.72 0.12
N THR A 160 3.95 -16.01 0.31
CA THR A 160 4.68 -17.07 -0.38
C THR A 160 3.72 -18.06 -1.02
N TYR A 161 3.92 -18.33 -2.31
CA TYR A 161 3.26 -19.40 -3.04
C TYR A 161 4.28 -20.45 -3.45
N VAL A 162 3.83 -21.71 -3.47
CA VAL A 162 4.64 -22.86 -3.85
C VAL A 162 3.87 -23.72 -4.82
N ARG A 163 4.55 -24.24 -5.84
CA ARG A 163 4.02 -25.18 -6.82
C ARG A 163 5.05 -26.25 -7.10
N PHE A 164 4.56 -27.47 -7.33
CA PHE A 164 5.38 -28.58 -7.79
C PHE A 164 5.41 -28.59 -9.32
N ILE A 165 6.59 -28.82 -9.89
CA ILE A 165 6.83 -28.92 -11.33
C ILE A 165 7.39 -30.31 -11.61
N LEU A 166 6.79 -31.02 -12.56
CA LEU A 166 7.33 -32.26 -13.06
C LEU A 166 8.30 -31.94 -14.20
N ASN A 167 9.54 -32.40 -14.09
CA ASN A 167 10.50 -32.37 -15.19
C ASN A 167 10.29 -33.62 -16.04
N GLU A 168 9.70 -33.46 -17.22
CA GLU A 168 9.52 -34.55 -18.20
C GLU A 168 10.84 -35.00 -18.87
N HIS A 169 12.00 -34.56 -18.37
CA HIS A 169 13.32 -34.85 -18.96
C HIS A 169 14.17 -35.84 -18.13
N VAL A 170 13.54 -36.68 -17.30
CA VAL A 170 14.23 -37.82 -16.70
C VAL A 170 14.07 -39.03 -17.63
N HIS A 171 14.92 -39.11 -18.64
CA HIS A 171 15.18 -40.32 -19.43
C HIS A 171 16.64 -40.71 -19.30
#